data_AF-A0A945I6W9-F1
#
_entry.id   AF-A0A945I6W9-F1
#
_cell.length_a   1.000
_cell.length_b   1.000
_cell.length_c   1.000
_cell.angle_alpha   90.00
_cell.angle_beta   90.00
_cell.angle_gamma   90.00
#
_symmetry.space_group_name_H-M   'P 1'
#
loop_
_entity.id
_entity.type
_entity.pdbx_description
1 polymer ?
#
loop_
_entity_poly.entity_id
_entity_poly.type
_entity_poly.pdbx_seq_one_letter_code
_entity_poly.pdbx_strand_id
1 'polypeptide(L)' 'PVAEWMGRRGSELGKLVAAQESIKEICDPSNVEKLFAILEGSHDKRDGQAAWVLLFYALWHRRHIQGLAAEGDVFDCLG' A
#
# COMPACT_ATOMS: atom_id res chain seq x y z
N PRO A 1 0.34 15.94 -1.28
CA PRO A 1 -0.51 15.19 -0.31
C PRO A 1 -0.26 13.67 -0.42
N VAL A 2 -0.55 12.83 0.58
CA VAL A 2 -0.12 11.40 0.58
C VAL A 2 -0.56 10.61 -0.66
N ALA A 3 -1.77 10.85 -1.18
CA ALA A 3 -2.24 10.24 -2.43
C ALA A 3 -1.33 10.56 -3.64
N GLU A 4 -0.86 11.80 -3.75
CA GLU A 4 0.08 12.22 -4.80
C GLU A 4 1.45 11.53 -4.65
N TRP A 5 1.91 11.30 -3.41
CA TRP A 5 3.14 10.55 -3.17
C TRP A 5 2.99 9.08 -3.58
N MET A 6 1.87 8.43 -3.22
CA MET A 6 1.57 7.06 -3.66
C MET A 6 1.51 6.98 -5.18
N GLY A 7 0.90 7.96 -5.83
CA GLY A 7 0.77 8.03 -7.30
C GLY A 7 2.09 8.25 -8.06
N ARG A 8 3.23 8.51 -7.39
CA ARG A 8 4.54 8.60 -8.08
C ARG A 8 5.11 7.24 -8.45
N ARG A 9 4.77 6.20 -7.66
CA ARG A 9 5.24 4.82 -7.81
C ARG A 9 4.08 3.85 -7.53
N GLY A 10 2.89 4.18 -8.04
CA GLY A 10 1.64 3.49 -7.72
C GLY A 10 1.71 2.01 -8.04
N SER A 11 2.12 1.64 -9.25
CA SER A 11 2.22 0.24 -9.66
C SER A 11 3.19 -0.59 -8.81
N GLU A 12 4.32 -0.01 -8.40
CA GLU A 12 5.30 -0.69 -7.56
C GLU A 12 4.79 -0.85 -6.12
N LEU A 13 4.27 0.24 -5.55
CA LEU A 13 3.72 0.24 -4.20
C LEU A 13 2.54 -0.74 -4.09
N GLY A 14 1.69 -0.81 -5.12
CA GLY A 14 0.56 -1.73 -5.19
C GLY A 14 0.97 -3.19 -5.08
N LYS A 15 2.04 -3.61 -5.78
CA LYS A 15 2.56 -4.98 -5.70
C LYS A 15 3.06 -5.32 -4.30
N LEU A 16 3.79 -4.39 -3.67
CA LEU A 16 4.33 -4.59 -2.33
C LEU A 16 3.22 -4.68 -1.27
N VAL A 17 2.19 -3.83 -1.38
CA VAL A 17 1.03 -3.88 -0.49
C VAL A 17 0.23 -5.17 -0.72
N ALA A 18 -0.06 -5.54 -1.97
CA ALA A 18 -0.81 -6.76 -2.31
C ALA A 18 -0.08 -8.05 -1.91
N ALA A 19 1.25 -8.02 -1.83
CA ALA A 19 2.07 -9.16 -1.42
C ALA A 19 2.02 -9.43 0.10
N GLN A 20 1.57 -8.48 0.93
CA GLN A 20 1.51 -8.67 2.39
C GLN A 20 0.45 -9.70 2.76
N GLU A 21 0.80 -10.64 3.65
CA GLU A 21 -0.13 -11.67 4.13
C GLU A 21 -1.39 -11.08 4.76
N SER A 22 -1.24 -10.00 5.55
CA SER A 22 -2.38 -9.30 6.15
C SER A 22 -3.34 -8.71 5.12
N ILE A 23 -2.86 -8.34 3.95
CA ILE A 23 -3.70 -7.82 2.86
C ILE A 23 -4.40 -8.96 2.13
N LYS A 24 -3.70 -10.08 1.88
CA LYS A 24 -4.29 -11.28 1.25
C LYS A 24 -5.43 -11.88 2.07
N GLU A 25 -5.41 -11.71 3.39
CA GLU A 25 -6.48 -12.18 4.29
C GLU A 25 -7.78 -11.39 4.15
N ILE A 26 -7.73 -10.12 3.74
CA ILE A 26 -8.88 -9.21 3.75
C ILE A 26 -9.26 -8.64 2.38
N CYS A 27 -8.42 -8.81 1.37
CA CYS A 27 -8.58 -8.22 0.04
C CYS A 27 -8.10 -9.18 -1.07
N ASP A 28 -8.68 -9.04 -2.26
CA ASP A 28 -8.14 -9.66 -3.48
C ASP A 28 -6.87 -8.93 -3.93
N PRO A 29 -5.70 -9.61 -4.01
CA PRO A 29 -4.43 -8.96 -4.35
C PRO A 29 -4.43 -8.27 -5.72
N SER A 30 -5.11 -8.86 -6.71
CA SER A 30 -5.18 -8.29 -8.07
C SER A 30 -5.96 -6.97 -8.07
N ASN A 31 -6.99 -6.85 -7.22
CA ASN A 31 -7.73 -5.59 -7.08
C ASN A 31 -6.93 -4.53 -6.33
N VAL A 32 -6.11 -4.92 -5.34
CA VAL A 32 -5.19 -4.01 -4.66
C VAL A 32 -4.15 -3.46 -5.64
N GLU A 33 -3.50 -4.32 -6.43
CA GLU A 33 -2.54 -3.88 -7.46
C GLU A 33 -3.18 -2.88 -8.43
N LYS A 34 -4.39 -3.17 -8.92
CA LYS A 34 -5.13 -2.26 -9.81
C LYS A 34 -5.44 -0.93 -9.16
N LEU A 35 -5.91 -0.92 -7.90
CA LEU A 35 -6.23 0.30 -7.17
C LEU A 35 -5.02 1.25 -7.11
N PHE A 36 -3.85 0.72 -6.77
CA PHE A 36 -2.63 1.53 -6.69
C PHE A 36 -2.09 1.93 -8.08
N ALA A 37 -2.22 1.06 -9.09
CA ALA A 37 -1.82 1.39 -10.47
C ALA A 37 -2.67 2.53 -11.06
N ILE A 38 -3.97 2.60 -10.75
CA ILE A 38 -4.87 3.68 -11.20
C ILE A 38 -4.47 5.05 -10.61
N LEU A 39 -3.82 5.06 -9.44
CA LEU A 39 -3.30 6.30 -8.85
C LEU A 39 -2.06 6.84 -9.57
N GLU A 40 -1.38 6.02 -10.37
CA GLU A 40 -0.16 6.44 -11.03
C GLU A 40 -0.45 7.47 -12.12
N GLY A 41 0.08 8.68 -11.93
CA GLY A 41 -0.24 9.83 -12.80
C GLY A 41 -1.66 10.39 -12.64
N SER A 42 -2.43 9.92 -11.65
CA SER A 42 -3.79 10.38 -11.35
C SER A 42 -3.87 11.20 -10.05
N HIS A 43 -4.88 12.06 -9.96
CA HIS A 43 -5.19 12.87 -8.77
C HIS A 43 -6.55 12.51 -8.15
N ASP A 44 -7.08 11.31 -8.41
CA ASP A 44 -8.36 10.89 -7.85
C ASP A 44 -8.29 10.78 -6.32
N LYS A 45 -9.10 11.60 -5.64
CA LYS A 45 -9.14 11.67 -4.18
C LYS A 45 -9.78 10.45 -3.53
N ARG A 46 -10.75 9.81 -4.20
CA ARG A 46 -11.48 8.66 -3.65
C ARG A 46 -10.58 7.43 -3.60
N ASP A 47 -9.95 7.13 -4.74
CA ASP A 47 -9.03 5.99 -4.83
C ASP A 47 -7.80 6.20 -3.96
N GLY A 48 -7.33 7.45 -3.86
CA GLY A 48 -6.22 7.82 -2.99
C GLY A 48 -6.51 7.54 -1.50
N GLN A 49 -7.75 7.74 -1.05
CA GLN A 49 -8.13 7.41 0.33
C GLN A 49 -8.14 5.89 0.56
N ALA A 50 -8.71 5.11 -0.36
CA ALA A 50 -8.75 3.65 -0.24
C ALA A 50 -7.34 3.05 -0.22
N ALA A 51 -6.45 3.49 -1.12
CA ALA A 51 -5.05 3.06 -1.14
C ALA A 51 -4.32 3.43 0.15
N TRP A 52 -4.57 4.62 0.70
CA TRP A 52 -3.94 5.04 1.96
C TRP A 52 -4.34 4.15 3.13
N VAL A 53 -5.62 3.77 3.23
CA VAL A 53 -6.10 2.86 4.28
C VAL A 53 -5.39 1.51 4.21
N LEU A 54 -5.27 0.94 3.01
CA LEU A 54 -4.60 -0.35 2.81
C LEU A 54 -3.10 -0.27 3.13
N LEU A 55 -2.42 0.79 2.66
CA LEU A 55 -1.02 1.02 2.96
C LEU A 55 -0.77 1.15 4.47
N PHE A 56 -1.58 1.98 5.14
CA PHE A 56 -1.47 2.18 6.58
C PHE A 56 -1.72 0.88 7.34
N TYR A 57 -2.76 0.13 6.96
CA TYR A 57 -3.09 -1.14 7.58
C TYR A 57 -1.94 -2.15 7.43
N ALA A 58 -1.35 -2.28 6.24
CA ALA A 58 -0.21 -3.15 5.99
C ALA A 58 0.98 -2.83 6.90
N LEU A 59 1.38 -1.56 6.97
CA LEU A 59 2.50 -1.10 7.80
C LEU A 59 2.21 -1.26 9.31
N TRP A 60 1.00 -0.89 9.73
CA TRP A 60 0.56 -1.04 11.12
C TRP A 60 0.57 -2.51 11.55
N HIS A 61 0.01 -3.40 10.72
CA HIS A 61 -0.01 -4.83 10.99
C HIS A 61 1.40 -5.39 11.11
N ARG A 62 2.30 -5.03 10.18
CA ARG A 62 3.71 -5.45 10.22
C ARG A 62 4.40 -5.04 11.51
N ARG A 63 4.19 -3.80 11.97
CA ARG A 63 4.84 -3.27 13.18
C ARG A 63 4.24 -3.81 14.47
N HIS A 64 2.92 -3.94 14.55
CA HIS A 64 2.20 -4.20 15.80
C HIS A 64 1.76 -5.65 15.97
N ILE A 65 1.43 -6.35 14.88
CA ILE A 65 1.00 -7.75 14.91
C ILE A 65 2.18 -8.68 14.68
N GLN A 66 3.04 -8.38 13.68
CA GLN A 66 4.22 -9.21 13.39
C GLN A 66 5.45 -8.82 14.22
N GLY A 67 5.43 -7.64 14.88
CA GLY A 67 6.53 -7.19 15.73
C GLY A 67 7.81 -6.81 14.97
N LEU A 68 7.74 -6.64 13.65
CA LEU A 68 8.89 -6.29 12.83
C LEU A 68 9.26 -4.81 13.00
N ALA A 69 10.55 -4.52 13.04
CA ALA A 69 11.05 -3.16 13.12
C ALA A 69 10.75 -2.39 11.81
N ALA A 70 10.44 -1.11 11.92
CA ALA A 70 10.26 -0.22 10.78
C ALA A 70 11.62 0.41 10.44
N GLU A 71 12.48 -0.37 9.78
CA GLU A 71 13.79 0.07 9.30
C GLU A 71 13.70 0.54 7.85
N GLY A 72 14.42 1.61 7.51
CA GLY A 72 14.41 2.18 6.16
C GLY A 72 13.14 2.99 5.86
N ASP A 73 12.76 3.01 4.59
CA ASP A 73 11.57 3.69 4.10
C ASP A 73 10.35 2.75 3.96
N VAL A 74 9.24 3.27 3.40
CA VAL A 74 8.01 2.49 3.23
C VAL A 74 8.20 1.29 2.29
N PHE A 75 9.02 1.41 1.25
CA PHE A 75 9.29 0.32 0.32
C PHE A 75 10.16 -0.75 0.99
N ASP A 76 11.17 -0.33 1.76
CA ASP A 76 12.00 -1.24 2.56
C ASP A 76 11.14 -2.01 3.59
N CYS A 77 10.20 -1.32 4.23
CA CYS A 77 9.27 -1.93 5.18
C CYS A 77 8.25 -2.89 4.53
N LEU A 78 7.98 -2.79 3.23
CA LEU A 78 7.02 -3.68 2.56
C LEU A 78 7.72 -4.81 1.78
N GLY A 79 9.02 -4.71 1.52
CA GLY A 79 9.86 -5.81 1.04
C GLY A 79 10.03 -6.92 2.08
#